data_AF-A0A8T2CUC5-F1
#
_entry.id   AF-A0A8T2CUC5-F1
#
_cell.length_a   1.000
_cell.length_b   1.000
_cell.length_c   1.000
_cell.angle_alpha   90.00
_cell.angle_beta   90.00
_cell.angle_gamma   90.00
#
_symmetry.space_group_name_H-M   'P 1'
#
loop_
_entity.id
_entity.type
_entity.pdbx_description
1 polymer ?
#
loop_
_entity_poly.entity_id
_entity_poly.type
_entity_poly.pdbx_seq_one_letter_code
_entity_poly.pdbx_strand_id
1 'polypeptide(L)'
;MQPSIQPIKDLIWKSLTPTKIRNFMWKVISGAVPVVDKMMSRGLKVDSRCQSCGHEGESSNHVLFNCTVARQTWAMSNFPFPAKGFDSHSLYHNFFYLFVSAKNNLIPLETRRSFPWILWQLWKNRNRFFFEGRRFVITETVAKIKEDANQWFYAQMLENRESLLEQPVPAPVKVKWAPPPHDWLKCNVGSSWDRTGRIRGAAWVLRNEFGDVLSHARRSFAEVNSKLDASIVCWQWALESMKSLNVDKIIFGYEDKELIGAVLRPPAWPSFKFQGILLIDLLRNFLVWKLVGEERSSNLGAHLIARSVTKEDRRQSYVATGFPLWLKHLFEEESSIA
;
A
#
# COMPACT_ATOMS: atom_id res chain seq x y z
N MET A 1 32.23 -5.42 27.26
CA MET A 1 31.07 -4.52 27.07
C MET A 1 30.60 -4.69 25.63
N GLN A 2 29.40 -5.20 25.37
CA GLN A 2 28.88 -5.23 23.99
C GLN A 2 28.56 -3.80 23.56
N PRO A 3 28.91 -3.37 22.33
CA PRO A 3 28.59 -2.02 21.86
C PRO A 3 27.07 -1.81 21.88
N SER A 4 26.64 -0.61 22.26
CA SER A 4 25.22 -0.26 22.25
C SER A 4 24.63 -0.46 20.86
N ILE A 5 23.55 -1.23 20.76
CA ILE A 5 22.85 -1.49 19.49
C ILE A 5 21.90 -0.36 19.08
N GLN A 6 21.72 0.64 19.95
CA GLN A 6 20.78 1.75 19.73
C GLN A 6 21.09 2.57 18.46
N PRO A 7 22.35 2.93 18.16
CA PRO A 7 22.67 3.70 16.95
C PRO A 7 22.25 2.98 15.66
N ILE A 8 22.42 1.66 15.60
CA ILE A 8 22.01 0.86 14.44
C ILE A 8 20.48 0.80 14.33
N LYS A 9 19.76 0.70 15.46
CA LYS A 9 18.29 0.74 15.46
C LYS A 9 17.77 2.07 14.90
N ASP A 10 18.39 3.18 15.27
CA ASP A 10 18.00 4.50 14.76
C ASP A 10 18.28 4.62 13.25
N LEU A 11 19.41 4.08 12.78
CA LEU A 11 19.74 4.01 11.34
C LEU A 11 18.73 3.13 10.56
N ILE A 12 18.28 2.01 11.15
CA ILE A 12 17.26 1.14 10.55
C ILE A 12 15.96 1.90 10.34
N TRP A 13 15.50 2.68 11.32
CA TRP A 13 14.24 3.42 11.18
C TRP A 13 14.31 4.54 10.14
N LYS A 14 15.50 5.13 9.96
CA LYS A 14 15.81 6.13 8.93
C LYS A 14 16.08 5.55 7.54
N SER A 15 16.14 4.22 7.39
CA SER A 15 16.43 3.59 6.10
C SER A 15 15.27 3.70 5.10
N LEU A 16 15.60 3.99 3.84
CA LEU A 16 14.64 4.07 2.73
C LEU A 16 14.31 2.67 2.23
N THR A 17 13.33 2.03 2.87
CA THR A 17 12.87 0.68 2.56
C THR A 17 11.46 0.46 3.14
N PRO A 18 10.66 -0.50 2.64
CA PRO A 18 9.36 -0.81 3.23
C PRO A 18 9.40 -1.01 4.74
N THR A 19 8.37 -0.55 5.45
CA THR A 19 8.23 -0.68 6.92
C THR A 19 8.37 -2.13 7.41
N LYS A 20 7.90 -3.11 6.62
CA LYS A 20 8.10 -4.54 6.92
C LYS A 20 9.58 -4.95 6.96
N ILE A 21 10.43 -4.38 6.10
CA ILE A 21 11.87 -4.66 6.05
C ILE A 21 12.59 -3.93 7.20
N ARG A 22 12.17 -2.70 7.54
CA ARG A 22 12.66 -2.00 8.75
C ARG A 22 12.38 -2.81 10.02
N ASN A 23 11.14 -3.27 10.18
CA ASN A 23 10.74 -4.15 11.28
C ASN A 23 11.57 -5.44 11.31
N PHE A 24 11.82 -6.06 10.15
CA PHE A 24 12.67 -7.23 10.07
C PHE A 24 14.11 -6.95 10.52
N MET A 25 14.77 -5.92 9.97
CA MET A 25 16.13 -5.54 10.37
C MET A 25 16.24 -5.21 11.86
N TRP A 26 15.23 -4.52 12.41
CA TRP A 26 15.15 -4.23 13.83
C TRP A 26 15.04 -5.51 14.68
N LYS A 27 14.24 -6.49 14.24
CA LYS A 27 14.13 -7.81 14.90
C LYS A 27 15.45 -8.58 14.83
N VAL A 28 16.20 -8.49 13.72
CA VAL A 28 17.52 -9.13 13.57
C VAL A 28 18.49 -8.57 14.61
N ILE A 29 18.66 -7.25 14.68
CA ILE A 29 19.56 -6.60 15.63
C ILE A 29 19.11 -6.79 17.09
N SER A 30 17.80 -6.93 17.32
CA SER A 30 17.25 -7.24 18.64
C SER A 30 17.32 -8.73 19.02
N GLY A 31 17.87 -9.59 18.15
CA GLY A 31 17.97 -11.03 18.41
C GLY A 31 16.61 -11.74 18.47
N ALA A 32 15.58 -11.18 17.84
CA ALA A 32 14.19 -11.62 17.92
C ALA A 32 13.74 -12.48 16.72
N VAL A 33 14.61 -12.72 15.74
CA VAL A 33 14.31 -13.60 14.60
C VAL A 33 14.52 -15.08 14.94
N PRO A 34 13.62 -15.98 14.50
CA PRO A 34 13.69 -17.41 14.81
C PRO A 34 14.72 -18.13 13.94
N VAL A 35 16.00 -18.04 14.30
CA VAL A 35 17.09 -18.88 13.79
C VAL A 35 17.32 -20.06 14.73
N VAL A 36 18.02 -21.11 14.27
CA VAL A 36 18.26 -22.34 15.05
C VAL A 36 18.83 -22.05 16.43
N ASP A 37 19.87 -21.20 16.54
CA ASP A 37 20.46 -20.86 17.85
C ASP A 37 19.43 -20.25 18.82
N LYS A 38 18.51 -19.44 18.30
CA LYS A 38 17.44 -18.83 19.11
C LYS A 38 16.34 -19.82 19.44
N MET A 39 16.03 -20.76 18.55
CA MET A 39 15.09 -21.84 18.83
C MET A 39 15.64 -22.77 19.94
N MET A 40 16.89 -23.19 19.83
CA MET A 40 17.56 -24.03 20.84
C MET A 40 17.66 -23.31 22.19
N SER A 41 18.00 -22.01 22.20
CA SER A 41 18.02 -21.21 23.44
C SER A 41 16.66 -21.12 24.16
N ARG A 42 15.56 -21.43 23.44
CA ARG A 42 14.19 -21.47 23.96
C ARG A 42 13.71 -22.90 24.25
N GLY A 43 14.60 -23.89 24.23
CA GLY A 43 14.30 -25.29 24.54
C GLY A 43 13.70 -26.11 23.40
N LEU A 44 13.67 -25.59 22.16
CA LEU A 44 13.21 -26.35 21.00
C LEU A 44 14.30 -27.33 20.54
N LYS A 45 13.93 -28.60 20.35
CA LYS A 45 14.80 -29.63 19.78
C LYS A 45 14.76 -29.54 18.26
N VAL A 46 15.80 -28.99 17.67
CA VAL A 46 15.97 -28.82 16.22
C VAL A 46 17.39 -29.23 15.83
N ASP A 47 17.61 -29.58 14.55
CA ASP A 47 18.94 -29.80 14.00
C ASP A 47 19.76 -28.50 14.13
N SER A 48 20.95 -28.60 14.73
CA SER A 48 21.86 -27.47 14.96
C SER A 48 22.51 -26.95 13.67
N ARG A 49 22.45 -27.72 12.58
CA ARG A 49 23.04 -27.35 11.30
C ARG A 49 22.15 -26.37 10.53
N CYS A 50 22.79 -25.43 9.85
CA CYS A 50 22.11 -24.57 8.88
C CYS A 50 21.57 -25.42 7.74
N GLN A 51 20.25 -25.45 7.57
CA GLN A 51 19.62 -26.28 6.54
C GLN A 51 19.97 -25.82 5.12
N SER A 52 20.38 -24.57 4.94
CA SER A 52 20.76 -24.03 3.63
C SER A 52 22.17 -24.42 3.18
N CYS A 53 23.14 -24.58 4.09
CA CYS A 53 24.54 -24.85 3.73
C CYS A 53 25.19 -26.05 4.43
N GLY A 54 24.52 -26.66 5.40
CA GLY A 54 25.02 -27.80 6.17
C GLY A 54 26.02 -27.47 7.28
N HIS A 55 26.40 -26.21 7.47
CA HIS A 55 27.36 -25.79 8.50
C HIS A 55 26.76 -25.92 9.91
N GLU A 56 27.58 -26.32 10.88
CA GLU A 56 27.21 -26.43 12.30
C GLU A 56 26.95 -25.04 12.93
N GLY A 57 25.78 -24.84 13.53
CA GLY A 57 25.39 -23.57 14.15
C GLY A 57 24.80 -22.57 13.15
N GLU A 58 23.53 -22.20 13.35
CA GLU A 58 22.83 -21.20 12.54
C GLU A 58 22.36 -20.02 13.40
N SER A 59 23.16 -18.95 13.35
CA SER A 59 22.84 -17.65 13.90
C SER A 59 22.26 -16.70 12.85
N SER A 60 21.69 -15.57 13.27
CA SER A 60 21.27 -14.52 12.32
C SER A 60 22.44 -13.96 11.53
N ASN A 61 23.65 -13.93 12.12
CA ASN A 61 24.86 -13.51 11.40
C ASN A 61 25.25 -14.53 10.33
N HIS A 62 25.13 -15.81 10.65
CA HIS A 62 25.35 -16.88 9.69
C HIS A 62 24.37 -16.78 8.52
N VAL A 63 23.07 -16.75 8.78
CA VAL A 63 22.03 -16.71 7.74
C VAL A 63 22.18 -15.50 6.80
N LEU A 64 22.56 -14.33 7.34
CA LEU A 64 22.57 -13.08 6.59
C LEU A 64 23.92 -12.74 5.96
N PHE A 65 25.04 -13.27 6.46
CA PHE A 65 26.38 -12.85 6.03
C PHE A 65 27.34 -14.00 5.75
N ASN A 66 27.38 -15.04 6.60
CA ASN A 66 28.47 -16.04 6.54
C ASN A 66 28.09 -17.33 5.81
N CYS A 67 26.80 -17.64 5.71
CA CYS A 67 26.29 -18.78 4.97
C CYS A 67 26.79 -18.75 3.51
N THR A 68 27.10 -19.90 2.94
CA THR A 68 27.57 -20.00 1.54
C THR A 68 26.61 -19.33 0.57
N VAL A 69 25.31 -19.54 0.76
CA VAL A 69 24.21 -18.88 0.02
C VAL A 69 24.24 -17.37 0.20
N ALA A 70 24.45 -16.89 1.43
CA ALA A 70 24.51 -15.45 1.72
C ALA A 70 25.71 -14.81 1.01
N ARG A 71 26.89 -15.41 1.14
CA ARG A 71 28.13 -14.94 0.50
C ARG A 71 27.99 -14.85 -1.02
N GLN A 72 27.43 -15.88 -1.65
CA GLN A 72 27.17 -15.88 -3.09
C GLN A 72 26.17 -14.79 -3.50
N THR A 73 25.09 -14.62 -2.73
CA THR A 73 24.09 -13.57 -2.99
C THR A 73 24.70 -12.17 -2.88
N TRP A 74 25.51 -11.91 -1.85
CA TRP A 74 26.23 -10.65 -1.69
C TRP A 74 27.18 -10.40 -2.86
N ALA A 75 27.99 -11.39 -3.23
CA ALA A 75 28.92 -11.27 -4.36
C ALA A 75 28.21 -10.95 -5.68
N MET A 76 27.10 -11.63 -5.97
CA MET A 76 26.34 -11.44 -7.21
C MET A 76 25.46 -10.18 -7.21
N SER A 77 25.18 -9.60 -6.05
CA SER A 77 24.41 -8.34 -5.93
C SER A 77 25.21 -7.11 -6.37
N ASN A 78 26.52 -7.24 -6.55
CA ASN A 78 27.49 -6.16 -6.76
C ASN A 78 27.58 -5.18 -5.57
N PHE A 79 26.97 -5.48 -4.42
CA PHE A 79 27.14 -4.67 -3.21
C PHE A 79 28.59 -4.78 -2.71
N PRO A 80 29.25 -3.67 -2.30
CA PRO A 80 30.64 -3.71 -1.88
C PRO A 80 30.86 -4.68 -0.73
N PHE A 81 31.89 -5.51 -0.86
CA PHE A 81 32.24 -6.50 0.15
C PHE A 81 33.42 -6.00 0.99
N PRO A 82 33.42 -6.18 2.33
CA PRO A 82 34.58 -5.80 3.14
C PRO A 82 35.82 -6.59 2.71
N ALA A 83 36.99 -5.95 2.69
CA ALA A 83 38.23 -6.58 2.21
C ALA A 83 38.60 -7.88 2.97
N LYS A 84 38.25 -7.97 4.26
CA LYS A 84 38.47 -9.15 5.12
C LYS A 84 37.24 -10.06 5.24
N GLY A 85 36.19 -9.78 4.46
CA GLY A 85 34.89 -10.40 4.62
C GLY A 85 34.05 -9.81 5.74
N PHE A 86 32.77 -10.19 5.76
CA PHE A 86 31.88 -9.87 6.86
C PHE A 86 32.38 -10.51 8.16
N ASP A 87 32.18 -9.82 9.27
CA ASP A 87 32.56 -10.27 10.60
C ASP A 87 31.75 -11.51 10.98
N SER A 88 32.42 -12.59 11.37
CA SER A 88 31.78 -13.87 11.72
C SER A 88 31.00 -13.83 13.03
N HIS A 89 31.29 -12.89 13.92
CA HIS A 89 30.78 -12.83 15.29
C HIS A 89 29.95 -11.56 15.59
N SER A 90 30.09 -10.51 14.78
CA SER A 90 29.46 -9.20 15.05
C SER A 90 28.44 -8.80 13.99
N LEU A 91 27.16 -9.06 14.28
CA LEU A 91 26.03 -8.47 13.53
C LEU A 91 26.11 -6.95 13.48
N TYR A 92 26.54 -6.32 14.59
CA TYR A 92 26.68 -4.87 14.67
C TYR A 92 27.67 -4.36 13.64
N HIS A 93 28.86 -4.97 13.56
CA HIS A 93 29.90 -4.55 12.61
C HIS A 93 29.42 -4.68 11.16
N ASN A 94 28.73 -5.78 10.84
CA ASN A 94 28.18 -6.01 9.51
C ASN A 94 27.11 -4.98 9.14
N PHE A 95 26.13 -4.73 10.02
CA PHE A 95 25.12 -3.69 9.77
C PHE A 95 25.74 -2.29 9.65
N PHE A 96 26.70 -1.97 10.51
CA PHE A 96 27.41 -0.68 10.46
C PHE A 96 28.09 -0.51 9.09
N TYR A 97 28.81 -1.52 8.62
CA TYR A 97 29.42 -1.53 7.30
C TYR A 97 28.38 -1.29 6.19
N LEU A 98 27.25 -1.99 6.20
CA LEU A 98 26.18 -1.79 5.20
C LEU A 98 25.68 -0.35 5.17
N PHE A 99 25.46 0.27 6.32
CA PHE A 99 25.02 1.67 6.41
C PHE A 99 26.09 2.67 5.95
N VAL A 100 27.37 2.41 6.22
CA VAL A 100 28.49 3.23 5.72
C VAL A 100 28.59 3.11 4.19
N SER A 101 28.55 1.88 3.66
CA SER A 101 28.54 1.63 2.21
C SER A 101 27.33 2.27 1.53
N ALA A 102 26.16 2.25 2.15
CA ALA A 102 24.95 2.89 1.61
C ALA A 102 25.10 4.42 1.44
N LYS A 103 25.98 5.06 2.21
CA LYS A 103 26.27 6.51 2.14
C LYS A 103 27.41 6.86 1.19
N ASN A 104 28.19 5.89 0.72
CA ASN A 104 29.30 6.15 -0.18
C ASN A 104 28.79 6.38 -1.61
N ASN A 105 28.94 7.62 -2.10
CA ASN A 105 28.47 8.05 -3.42
C ASN A 105 29.30 7.51 -4.59
N LEU A 106 30.45 6.88 -4.33
CA LEU A 106 31.24 6.18 -5.36
C LEU A 106 30.59 4.87 -5.82
N ILE A 107 29.64 4.35 -5.05
CA ILE A 107 28.91 3.13 -5.38
C ILE A 107 27.64 3.52 -6.15
N PRO A 108 27.31 2.80 -7.25
CA PRO A 108 26.08 3.04 -7.99
C PRO A 108 24.85 3.08 -7.07
N LEU A 109 23.93 4.00 -7.36
CA LEU A 109 22.80 4.32 -6.49
C LEU A 109 21.92 3.09 -6.20
N GLU A 110 21.60 2.33 -7.25
CA GLU A 110 20.80 1.10 -7.16
C GLU A 110 21.48 0.06 -6.26
N THR A 111 22.79 -0.12 -6.45
CA THR A 111 23.61 -1.04 -5.66
C THR A 111 23.61 -0.64 -4.19
N ARG A 112 23.99 0.60 -3.85
CA ARG A 112 24.13 1.02 -2.45
C ARG A 112 22.82 1.03 -1.67
N ARG A 113 21.67 1.14 -2.37
CA ARG A 113 20.33 1.08 -1.77
C ARG A 113 19.77 -0.34 -1.62
N SER A 114 20.34 -1.34 -2.28
CA SER A 114 19.77 -2.69 -2.36
C SER A 114 19.90 -3.56 -1.10
N PHE A 115 20.80 -3.22 -0.17
CA PHE A 115 21.13 -4.09 0.97
C PHE A 115 19.93 -4.51 1.86
N PRO A 116 18.92 -3.67 2.13
CA PRO A 116 17.78 -4.10 2.94
C PRO A 116 17.00 -5.24 2.28
N TRP A 117 16.91 -5.22 0.94
CA TRP A 117 16.26 -6.27 0.16
C TRP A 117 17.11 -7.54 0.09
N ILE A 118 18.44 -7.42 0.07
CA ILE A 118 19.36 -8.58 0.17
C ILE A 118 19.11 -9.32 1.48
N LEU A 119 19.18 -8.61 2.62
CA LEU A 119 18.94 -9.19 3.94
C LEU A 119 17.55 -9.86 4.02
N TRP A 120 16.53 -9.18 3.50
CA TRP A 120 15.16 -9.69 3.51
C TRP A 120 14.97 -10.94 2.65
N GLN A 121 15.59 -10.99 1.46
CA GLN A 121 15.48 -12.14 0.58
C GLN A 121 16.25 -13.35 1.10
N LEU A 122 17.43 -13.16 1.70
CA LEU A 122 18.15 -14.24 2.39
C LEU A 122 17.30 -14.88 3.48
N TRP A 123 16.65 -14.06 4.31
CA TRP A 123 15.74 -14.54 5.35
C TRP A 123 14.54 -15.30 4.78
N LYS A 124 13.89 -14.75 3.74
CA LYS A 124 12.74 -15.42 3.10
C LYS A 124 13.12 -16.74 2.46
N ASN A 125 14.25 -16.80 1.75
CA ASN A 125 14.73 -18.01 1.10
C ASN A 125 15.04 -19.09 2.14
N ARG A 126 15.73 -18.75 3.23
CA ARG A 126 15.95 -19.65 4.36
C ARG A 126 14.64 -20.21 4.90
N ASN A 127 13.64 -19.37 5.16
CA ASN A 127 12.37 -19.83 5.72
C ASN A 127 11.57 -20.69 4.74
N ARG A 128 11.51 -20.32 3.47
CA ARG A 128 10.81 -21.12 2.45
C ARG A 128 11.48 -22.48 2.26
N PHE A 129 12.80 -22.54 2.31
CA PHE A 129 13.51 -23.80 2.26
C PHE A 129 13.23 -24.65 3.52
N PHE A 130 13.33 -24.04 4.71
CA PHE A 130 13.13 -24.73 5.99
C PHE A 130 11.70 -25.27 6.17
N PHE A 131 10.68 -24.50 5.81
CA PHE A 131 9.28 -24.87 6.06
C PHE A 131 8.57 -25.51 4.86
N GLU A 132 8.97 -25.18 3.63
CA GLU A 132 8.27 -25.62 2.42
C GLU A 132 9.16 -26.47 1.50
N GLY A 133 10.43 -26.69 1.85
CA GLY A 133 11.39 -27.42 1.00
C GLY A 133 11.70 -26.71 -0.34
N ARG A 134 11.29 -25.45 -0.51
CA ARG A 134 11.47 -24.72 -1.77
C ARG A 134 12.92 -24.34 -1.97
N ARG A 135 13.52 -24.88 -3.03
CA ARG A 135 14.85 -24.48 -3.51
C ARG A 135 14.79 -23.09 -4.15
N PHE A 136 15.93 -22.43 -4.19
CA PHE A 136 16.09 -21.12 -4.81
C PHE A 136 17.35 -21.10 -5.66
N VAL A 137 17.30 -20.36 -6.77
CA VAL A 137 18.45 -20.10 -7.62
C VAL A 137 18.99 -18.71 -7.28
N ILE A 138 20.31 -18.59 -7.14
CA ILE A 138 20.94 -17.36 -6.64
C ILE A 138 20.83 -16.23 -7.67
N THR A 139 20.99 -16.54 -8.97
CA THR A 139 20.77 -15.58 -10.07
C THR A 139 19.38 -14.97 -10.02
N GLU A 140 18.34 -15.81 -9.91
CA GLU A 140 16.95 -15.39 -9.79
C GLU A 140 16.69 -14.59 -8.51
N THR A 141 17.31 -15.00 -7.40
CA THR A 141 17.21 -14.30 -6.12
C THR A 141 17.76 -12.87 -6.25
N VAL A 142 18.93 -12.70 -6.88
CA VAL A 142 19.54 -11.38 -7.10
C VAL A 142 18.73 -10.54 -8.07
N ALA A 143 18.21 -11.13 -9.16
CA ALA A 143 17.31 -10.43 -10.07
C ALA A 143 16.07 -9.92 -9.32
N LYS A 144 15.48 -10.76 -8.46
CA LYS A 144 14.34 -10.39 -7.61
C LYS A 144 14.67 -9.31 -6.59
N ILE A 145 15.86 -9.32 -6.00
CA ILE A 145 16.32 -8.26 -5.09
C ILE A 145 16.32 -6.91 -5.82
N LYS A 146 16.92 -6.86 -7.01
CA LYS A 146 17.00 -5.65 -7.83
C LYS A 146 15.61 -5.18 -8.24
N GLU A 147 14.76 -6.09 -8.70
CA GLU A 147 13.38 -5.79 -9.09
C GLU A 147 12.57 -5.25 -7.90
N ASP A 148 12.53 -5.95 -6.76
CA ASP A 148 11.78 -5.54 -5.58
C ASP A 148 12.28 -4.18 -5.02
N ALA A 149 13.57 -3.88 -5.14
CA ALA A 149 14.15 -2.61 -4.73
C ALA A 149 13.77 -1.48 -5.70
N ASN A 150 13.99 -1.70 -7.00
CA ASN A 150 13.69 -0.73 -8.05
C ASN A 150 12.21 -0.37 -8.08
N GLN A 151 11.32 -1.37 -8.00
CA GLN A 151 9.87 -1.16 -7.93
C GLN A 151 9.48 -0.30 -6.74
N TRP A 152 10.09 -0.54 -5.57
CA TRP A 152 9.79 0.27 -4.40
C TRP A 152 10.27 1.71 -4.58
N PHE A 153 11.51 1.92 -5.03
CA PHE A 153 12.01 3.28 -5.27
C PHE A 153 11.26 3.99 -6.39
N TYR A 154 10.84 3.28 -7.44
CA TYR A 154 10.03 3.85 -8.51
C TYR A 154 8.66 4.29 -7.98
N ALA A 155 8.00 3.47 -7.16
CA ALA A 155 6.75 3.86 -6.49
C ALA A 155 6.93 5.10 -5.60
N GLN A 156 8.02 5.17 -4.82
CA GLN A 156 8.33 6.36 -4.02
C GLN A 156 8.68 7.59 -4.88
N MET A 157 9.32 7.40 -6.04
CA MET A 157 9.61 8.48 -6.97
C MET A 157 8.36 8.99 -7.67
N LEU A 158 7.39 8.12 -7.97
CA LEU A 158 6.08 8.54 -8.48
C LEU A 158 5.31 9.32 -7.42
N GLU A 159 5.26 8.83 -6.17
CA GLU A 159 4.69 9.56 -5.02
C GLU A 159 5.38 10.92 -4.83
N ASN A 160 6.72 10.96 -4.90
CA ASN A 160 7.49 12.20 -4.78
C ASN A 160 7.35 13.11 -6.02
N ARG A 161 7.15 12.57 -7.22
CA ARG A 161 6.95 13.36 -8.45
C ARG A 161 5.55 13.96 -8.49
N GLU A 162 4.54 13.22 -8.03
CA GLU A 162 3.23 13.79 -7.70
C GLU A 162 3.40 14.94 -6.70
N SER A 163 4.21 14.75 -5.65
CA SER A 163 4.53 15.80 -4.65
C SER A 163 5.43 16.94 -5.15
N LEU A 164 6.21 16.78 -6.24
CA LEU A 164 7.10 17.83 -6.80
C LEU A 164 6.43 18.62 -7.93
N LEU A 165 5.42 18.04 -8.58
CA LEU A 165 4.51 18.76 -9.46
C LEU A 165 3.54 19.65 -8.65
N GLU A 166 3.44 19.40 -7.34
CA GLU A 166 2.88 20.29 -6.33
C GLU A 166 3.99 21.23 -5.81
N GLN A 167 4.06 22.47 -6.32
CA GLN A 167 4.81 23.56 -5.67
C GLN A 167 4.35 23.75 -4.20
N PRO A 168 5.12 24.41 -3.30
CA PRO A 168 4.75 24.53 -1.89
C PRO A 168 3.47 25.36 -1.71
N VAL A 169 2.34 24.68 -1.76
CA VAL A 169 1.10 25.11 -1.14
C VAL A 169 1.32 24.95 0.38
N PRO A 170 0.85 25.89 1.23
CA PRO A 170 0.86 25.71 2.69
C PRO A 170 0.42 24.28 3.03
N ALA A 171 1.08 23.65 4.02
CA ALA A 171 0.86 22.27 4.49
C ALA A 171 -0.52 21.75 4.07
N PRO A 172 -0.61 20.68 3.26
CA PRO A 172 -1.78 20.40 2.43
C PRO A 172 -3.01 20.62 3.28
N VAL A 173 -3.71 21.73 3.00
CA VAL A 173 -5.02 21.97 3.58
C VAL A 173 -5.76 20.72 3.14
N LYS A 174 -5.99 19.79 4.07
CA LYS A 174 -6.78 18.58 3.78
C LYS A 174 -7.99 19.11 3.06
N VAL A 175 -8.12 18.82 1.78
CA VAL A 175 -9.24 19.35 0.98
C VAL A 175 -10.46 18.73 1.64
N LYS A 176 -11.12 19.53 2.48
CA LYS A 176 -12.34 19.13 3.15
C LYS A 176 -13.40 19.04 2.06
N TRP A 177 -14.40 18.20 2.29
CA TRP A 177 -15.56 18.21 1.42
C TRP A 177 -16.12 19.64 1.33
N ALA A 178 -16.45 20.07 0.11
CA ALA A 178 -17.05 21.37 -0.15
C ALA A 178 -18.45 21.17 -0.75
N PRO A 179 -19.42 22.03 -0.36
CA PRO A 179 -20.77 22.00 -0.90
C PRO A 179 -20.80 22.27 -2.40
N PRO A 180 -21.77 21.69 -3.12
CA PRO A 180 -22.03 22.07 -4.50
C PRO A 180 -22.56 23.52 -4.60
N PRO A 181 -22.49 24.13 -5.80
CA PRO A 181 -23.09 25.45 -6.03
C PRO A 181 -24.61 25.47 -5.81
N HIS A 182 -25.17 26.68 -5.77
CA HIS A 182 -26.62 26.85 -5.60
C HIS A 182 -27.43 26.07 -6.64
N ASP A 183 -28.53 25.45 -6.21
CA ASP A 183 -29.41 24.55 -6.97
C ASP A 183 -28.71 23.31 -7.55
N TRP A 184 -27.60 22.85 -6.96
CA TRP A 184 -26.97 21.58 -7.32
C TRP A 184 -26.98 20.61 -6.15
N LEU A 185 -27.18 19.34 -6.48
CA LEU A 185 -26.90 18.24 -5.56
C LEU A 185 -25.55 17.62 -5.89
N LYS A 186 -24.88 17.08 -4.86
CA LYS A 186 -23.61 16.37 -5.01
C LYS A 186 -23.74 14.94 -4.49
N CYS A 187 -23.42 13.98 -5.35
CA CYS A 187 -23.37 12.57 -5.01
C CYS A 187 -21.91 12.12 -4.92
N ASN A 188 -21.46 11.90 -3.69
CA ASN A 188 -20.14 11.38 -3.36
C ASN A 188 -20.17 9.86 -3.36
N VAL A 189 -19.39 9.22 -4.22
CA VAL A 189 -19.38 7.76 -4.41
C VAL A 189 -18.18 7.14 -3.71
N GLY A 190 -18.46 6.12 -2.90
CA GLY A 190 -17.53 5.41 -2.04
C GLY A 190 -17.29 3.99 -2.52
N SER A 191 -16.06 3.53 -2.32
CA SER A 191 -15.63 2.24 -2.87
C SER A 191 -14.52 1.59 -2.04
N SER A 192 -14.69 0.32 -1.67
CA SER A 192 -13.73 -0.44 -0.86
C SER A 192 -13.69 -1.92 -1.26
N TRP A 193 -12.54 -2.43 -1.72
CA TRP A 193 -12.42 -3.81 -2.24
C TRP A 193 -11.55 -4.63 -1.30
N ASP A 194 -12.05 -5.82 -0.95
CA ASP A 194 -11.26 -6.85 -0.30
C ASP A 194 -10.97 -7.98 -1.29
N ARG A 195 -9.70 -8.07 -1.69
CA ARG A 195 -9.21 -9.09 -2.62
C ARG A 195 -9.34 -10.50 -2.05
N THR A 196 -9.18 -10.67 -0.73
CA THR A 196 -9.17 -12.00 -0.10
C THR A 196 -10.60 -12.54 0.00
N GLY A 197 -11.54 -11.73 0.50
CA GLY A 197 -12.94 -12.10 0.59
C GLY A 197 -13.71 -12.05 -0.74
N ARG A 198 -13.11 -11.51 -1.82
CA ARG A 198 -13.78 -11.23 -3.11
C ARG A 198 -15.06 -10.41 -2.96
N ILE A 199 -15.08 -9.52 -1.96
CA ILE A 199 -16.21 -8.66 -1.63
C ILE A 199 -15.83 -7.21 -1.92
N ARG A 200 -16.81 -6.44 -2.40
CA ARG A 200 -16.70 -4.99 -2.60
C ARG A 200 -17.81 -4.29 -1.84
N GLY A 201 -17.40 -3.33 -1.00
CA GLY A 201 -18.28 -2.33 -0.43
C GLY A 201 -18.44 -1.14 -1.36
N ALA A 202 -19.68 -0.77 -1.62
CA ALA A 202 -20.06 0.43 -2.34
C ALA A 202 -20.89 1.33 -1.43
N ALA A 203 -20.75 2.63 -1.63
CA ALA A 203 -21.61 3.61 -0.97
C ALA A 203 -21.84 4.80 -1.89
N TRP A 204 -22.91 5.52 -1.63
CA TRP A 204 -23.05 6.89 -2.11
C TRP A 204 -23.66 7.76 -1.02
N VAL A 205 -23.35 9.04 -1.04
CA VAL A 205 -23.89 10.06 -0.12
C VAL A 205 -24.34 11.25 -0.97
N LEU A 206 -25.64 11.58 -0.88
CA LEU A 206 -26.25 12.69 -1.61
C LEU A 206 -26.41 13.89 -0.68
N ARG A 207 -25.86 15.04 -1.09
CA ARG A 207 -25.85 16.27 -0.30
C ARG A 207 -26.34 17.47 -1.10
N ASN A 208 -26.96 18.43 -0.41
CA ASN A 208 -27.39 19.71 -0.98
C ASN A 208 -26.29 20.79 -0.88
N GLU A 209 -26.62 22.00 -1.35
CA GLU A 209 -25.79 23.20 -1.30
C GLU A 209 -25.42 23.69 0.11
N PHE A 210 -26.17 23.30 1.14
CA PHE A 210 -25.88 23.63 2.54
C PHE A 210 -25.01 22.57 3.22
N GLY A 211 -24.59 21.53 2.50
CA GLY A 211 -23.85 20.42 3.06
C GLY A 211 -24.71 19.37 3.78
N ASP A 212 -26.02 19.55 3.85
CA ASP A 212 -26.91 18.58 4.47
C ASP A 212 -26.90 17.27 3.69
N VAL A 213 -26.79 16.16 4.43
CA VAL A 213 -26.95 14.83 3.85
C VAL A 213 -28.44 14.56 3.68
N LEU A 214 -28.90 14.54 2.43
CA LEU A 214 -30.29 14.22 2.09
C LEU A 214 -30.54 12.72 2.27
N SER A 215 -29.63 11.92 1.72
CA SER A 215 -29.69 10.46 1.79
C SER A 215 -28.31 9.83 1.58
N HIS A 216 -28.19 8.60 2.02
CA HIS A 216 -27.02 7.78 1.74
C HIS A 216 -27.43 6.33 1.52
N ALA A 217 -26.55 5.56 0.89
CA ALA A 217 -26.73 4.14 0.72
C ALA A 217 -25.44 3.37 0.91
N ARG A 218 -25.61 2.09 1.21
CA ARG A 218 -24.53 1.11 1.25
C ARG A 218 -24.96 -0.13 0.48
N ARG A 219 -24.02 -0.74 -0.23
CA ARG A 219 -24.22 -2.02 -0.90
C ARG A 219 -22.98 -2.90 -0.80
N SER A 220 -23.20 -4.21 -0.71
CA SER A 220 -22.15 -5.22 -0.80
C SER A 220 -22.30 -5.98 -2.11
N PHE A 221 -21.22 -6.09 -2.87
CA PHE A 221 -21.12 -6.93 -4.06
C PHE A 221 -20.19 -8.10 -3.77
N ALA A 222 -20.60 -9.30 -4.15
CA ALA A 222 -19.79 -10.51 -4.06
C ALA A 222 -19.12 -10.82 -5.40
N GLU A 223 -18.14 -11.73 -5.38
CA GLU A 223 -17.48 -12.29 -6.56
C GLU A 223 -16.76 -11.27 -7.46
N VAL A 224 -16.28 -10.17 -6.87
CA VAL A 224 -15.57 -9.13 -7.62
C VAL A 224 -14.07 -9.43 -7.68
N ASN A 225 -13.60 -9.77 -8.89
CA ASN A 225 -12.27 -10.33 -9.10
C ASN A 225 -11.14 -9.31 -9.32
N SER A 226 -11.48 -8.05 -9.64
CA SER A 226 -10.48 -7.00 -9.84
C SER A 226 -10.87 -5.68 -9.16
N LYS A 227 -9.86 -4.86 -8.84
CA LYS A 227 -10.07 -3.52 -8.29
C LYS A 227 -10.84 -2.63 -9.28
N LEU A 228 -10.57 -2.79 -10.58
CA LEU A 228 -11.19 -2.01 -11.63
C LEU A 228 -12.68 -2.35 -11.77
N ASP A 229 -13.05 -3.63 -11.82
CA ASP A 229 -14.46 -4.06 -11.86
C ASP A 229 -15.20 -3.58 -10.61
N ALA A 230 -14.54 -3.67 -9.46
CA ALA A 230 -15.05 -3.13 -8.21
C ALA A 230 -15.31 -1.62 -8.28
N SER A 231 -14.45 -0.84 -8.94
CA SER A 231 -14.68 0.59 -9.14
C SER A 231 -15.84 0.87 -10.09
N ILE A 232 -15.92 0.16 -11.21
CA ILE A 232 -16.96 0.37 -12.23
C ILE A 232 -18.34 0.03 -11.68
N VAL A 233 -18.50 -1.14 -11.06
CA VAL A 233 -19.80 -1.60 -10.53
C VAL A 233 -20.33 -0.64 -9.45
N CYS A 234 -19.46 -0.10 -8.59
CA CYS A 234 -19.88 0.89 -7.60
C CYS A 234 -20.40 2.16 -8.26
N TRP A 235 -19.76 2.58 -9.35
CA TRP A 235 -20.11 3.80 -10.02
C TRP A 235 -21.39 3.65 -10.84
N GLN A 236 -21.54 2.55 -11.59
CA GLN A 236 -22.80 2.20 -12.27
C GLN A 236 -23.97 2.18 -11.29
N TRP A 237 -23.82 1.49 -10.16
CA TRP A 237 -24.85 1.42 -9.14
C TRP A 237 -25.22 2.80 -8.56
N ALA A 238 -24.24 3.69 -8.35
CA ALA A 238 -24.52 5.03 -7.88
C ALA A 238 -25.27 5.87 -8.93
N LEU A 239 -24.90 5.79 -10.21
CA LEU A 239 -25.60 6.46 -11.31
C LEU A 239 -27.05 5.95 -11.41
N GLU A 240 -27.25 4.64 -11.44
CA GLU A 240 -28.59 4.04 -11.46
C GLU A 240 -29.42 4.47 -10.25
N SER A 241 -28.82 4.49 -9.06
CA SER A 241 -29.50 4.92 -7.82
C SER A 241 -29.97 6.36 -7.89
N MET A 242 -29.13 7.29 -8.39
CA MET A 242 -29.52 8.69 -8.52
C MET A 242 -30.63 8.88 -9.53
N LYS A 243 -30.60 8.10 -10.63
CA LYS A 243 -31.68 8.14 -11.62
C LYS A 243 -32.99 7.58 -11.05
N SER A 244 -32.94 6.48 -10.30
CA SER A 244 -34.13 5.95 -9.60
C SER A 244 -34.70 6.91 -8.55
N LEU A 245 -33.88 7.79 -8.00
CA LEU A 245 -34.29 8.85 -7.07
C LEU A 245 -34.78 10.13 -7.79
N ASN A 246 -34.86 10.12 -9.12
CA ASN A 246 -35.22 11.27 -9.95
C ASN A 246 -34.33 12.51 -9.71
N VAL A 247 -33.04 12.28 -9.44
CA VAL A 247 -32.06 13.35 -9.29
C VAL A 247 -31.38 13.59 -10.64
N ASP A 248 -31.84 14.61 -11.37
CA ASP A 248 -31.42 14.86 -12.76
C ASP A 248 -30.39 15.99 -12.94
N LYS A 249 -30.24 16.87 -11.96
CA LYS A 249 -29.22 17.94 -11.92
C LYS A 249 -28.22 17.66 -10.81
N ILE A 250 -27.04 17.12 -11.16
CA ILE A 250 -26.16 16.51 -10.15
C ILE A 250 -24.66 16.60 -10.46
N ILE A 251 -23.86 16.73 -9.41
CA ILE A 251 -22.41 16.58 -9.46
C ILE A 251 -22.04 15.22 -8.88
N PHE A 252 -21.37 14.37 -9.66
CA PHE A 252 -20.78 13.14 -9.14
C PHE A 252 -19.35 13.39 -8.69
N GLY A 253 -19.05 13.04 -7.43
CA GLY A 253 -17.70 13.05 -6.87
C GLY A 253 -17.18 11.63 -6.71
N TYR A 254 -16.05 11.31 -7.35
CA TYR A 254 -15.44 9.98 -7.25
C TYR A 254 -13.92 10.07 -7.17
N GLU A 255 -13.28 9.03 -6.63
CA GLU A 255 -11.82 9.08 -6.36
C GLU A 255 -10.97 8.39 -7.40
N ASP A 256 -11.57 7.58 -8.27
CA ASP A 256 -10.84 6.87 -9.29
C ASP A 256 -10.52 7.80 -10.46
N LYS A 257 -9.36 8.47 -10.38
CA LYS A 257 -8.89 9.47 -11.36
C LYS A 257 -8.79 8.89 -12.78
N GLU A 258 -8.51 7.60 -12.93
CA GLU A 258 -8.40 6.93 -14.23
C GLU A 258 -9.77 6.82 -14.89
N LEU A 259 -10.77 6.34 -14.15
CA LEU A 259 -12.15 6.25 -14.64
C LEU A 259 -12.77 7.62 -14.91
N ILE A 260 -12.49 8.61 -14.07
CA ILE A 260 -12.92 10.00 -14.31
C ILE A 260 -12.26 10.55 -15.57
N GLY A 261 -10.96 10.31 -15.74
CA GLY A 261 -10.23 10.67 -16.94
C GLY A 261 -10.80 10.00 -18.18
N ALA A 262 -11.17 8.73 -18.09
CA ALA A 262 -11.75 7.96 -19.19
C ALA A 262 -13.12 8.49 -19.63
N VAL A 263 -13.92 9.03 -18.70
CA VAL A 263 -15.22 9.67 -19.02
C VAL A 263 -15.03 11.07 -19.58
N LEU A 264 -14.18 11.90 -18.95
CA LEU A 264 -14.01 13.30 -19.33
C LEU A 264 -13.13 13.50 -20.57
N ARG A 265 -12.16 12.61 -20.81
CA ARG A 265 -11.23 12.65 -21.96
C ARG A 265 -11.02 11.26 -22.57
N PRO A 266 -12.05 10.63 -23.16
CA PRO A 266 -11.96 9.24 -23.66
C PRO A 266 -10.77 8.97 -24.60
N PRO A 267 -10.40 9.86 -25.55
CA PRO A 267 -9.25 9.62 -26.43
C PRO A 267 -7.90 9.52 -25.70
N ALA A 268 -7.76 10.15 -24.52
CA ALA A 268 -6.54 10.12 -23.72
C ALA A 268 -6.40 8.83 -22.89
N TRP A 269 -7.45 7.99 -22.81
CA TRP A 269 -7.50 6.78 -21.99
C TRP A 269 -7.94 5.55 -22.82
N PRO A 270 -7.20 5.17 -23.87
CA PRO A 270 -7.62 4.11 -24.79
C PRO A 270 -7.79 2.74 -24.11
N SER A 271 -7.01 2.46 -23.06
CA SER A 271 -7.12 1.22 -22.27
C SER A 271 -8.43 1.11 -21.47
N PHE A 272 -9.12 2.23 -21.24
CA PHE A 272 -10.39 2.29 -20.51
C PHE A 272 -11.57 2.61 -21.43
N LYS A 273 -11.41 2.45 -22.75
CA LYS A 273 -12.41 2.87 -23.75
C LYS A 273 -13.79 2.24 -23.50
N PHE A 274 -13.84 0.94 -23.22
CA PHE A 274 -15.10 0.24 -22.98
C PHE A 274 -15.80 0.76 -21.71
N GLN A 275 -15.04 0.90 -20.62
CA GLN A 275 -15.50 1.38 -19.33
C GLN A 275 -16.00 2.82 -19.42
N GLY A 276 -15.24 3.68 -20.10
CA GLY A 276 -15.62 5.07 -20.35
C GLY A 276 -16.93 5.18 -21.12
N ILE A 277 -17.09 4.43 -22.22
CA ILE A 277 -18.33 4.41 -23.01
C ILE A 277 -19.52 3.96 -22.16
N LEU A 278 -19.37 2.88 -21.40
CA LEU A 278 -20.41 2.35 -20.52
C LEU A 278 -20.92 3.41 -19.52
N LEU A 279 -20.00 4.13 -18.89
CA LEU A 279 -20.33 5.15 -17.90
C LEU A 279 -20.90 6.43 -18.53
N ILE A 280 -20.39 6.83 -19.70
CA ILE A 280 -20.95 7.94 -20.49
C ILE A 280 -22.39 7.64 -20.88
N ASP A 281 -22.70 6.41 -21.29
CA ASP A 281 -24.05 6.02 -21.69
C ASP A 281 -25.04 6.13 -20.52
N LEU A 282 -24.63 5.69 -19.32
CA LEU A 282 -25.42 5.89 -18.10
C LEU A 282 -25.62 7.38 -17.78
N LEU A 283 -24.57 8.20 -17.90
CA LEU A 283 -24.61 9.63 -17.62
C LEU A 283 -25.52 10.41 -18.59
N ARG A 284 -25.76 9.93 -19.82
CA ARG A 284 -26.69 10.55 -20.78
C ARG A 284 -28.13 10.59 -20.29
N ASN A 285 -28.48 9.76 -19.30
CA ASN A 285 -29.83 9.74 -18.73
C ASN A 285 -30.11 10.89 -17.76
N PHE A 286 -29.12 11.72 -17.43
CA PHE A 286 -29.27 12.88 -16.55
C PHE A 286 -29.44 14.16 -17.38
N LEU A 287 -30.36 15.03 -16.98
CA LEU A 287 -30.59 16.31 -17.67
C LEU A 287 -29.34 17.20 -17.66
N VAL A 288 -28.70 17.32 -16.49
CA VAL A 288 -27.50 18.13 -16.31
C VAL A 288 -26.59 17.45 -15.30
N TRP A 289 -25.36 17.15 -15.71
CA TRP A 289 -24.41 16.52 -14.80
C TRP A 289 -23.02 17.13 -14.88
N LYS A 290 -22.27 17.00 -13.79
CA LYS A 290 -20.83 17.26 -13.72
C LYS A 290 -20.14 16.09 -13.05
N LEU A 291 -18.87 15.91 -13.37
CA LEU A 291 -18.03 14.90 -12.76
C LEU A 291 -16.77 15.56 -12.19
N VAL A 292 -16.48 15.24 -10.93
CA VAL A 292 -15.34 15.78 -10.17
C VAL A 292 -14.51 14.63 -9.61
N GLY A 293 -13.20 14.75 -9.80
CA GLY A 293 -12.21 13.93 -9.09
C GLY A 293 -12.05 14.39 -7.67
N GLU A 294 -12.42 13.54 -6.73
CA GLU A 294 -12.30 13.77 -5.30
C GLU A 294 -11.01 13.16 -4.75
N GLU A 295 -10.50 13.75 -3.68
CA GLU A 295 -9.49 13.11 -2.86
C GLU A 295 -10.15 12.28 -1.75
N ARG A 296 -9.37 11.37 -1.14
CA ARG A 296 -9.88 10.57 -0.03
C ARG A 296 -10.38 11.44 1.14
N SER A 297 -9.73 12.56 1.40
CA SER A 297 -10.12 13.54 2.42
C SER A 297 -11.45 14.20 2.12
N SER A 298 -11.70 14.60 0.87
CA SER A 298 -12.93 15.27 0.46
C SER A 298 -14.08 14.31 0.22
N ASN A 299 -13.84 13.00 0.20
CA ASN A 299 -14.86 11.96 -0.02
C ASN A 299 -14.88 10.91 1.11
N LEU A 300 -14.47 11.32 2.31
CA LEU A 300 -14.28 10.45 3.47
C LEU A 300 -15.58 9.78 3.93
N GLY A 301 -16.71 10.50 3.94
CA GLY A 301 -17.99 9.94 4.37
C GLY A 301 -18.41 8.73 3.53
N ALA A 302 -18.44 8.88 2.21
CA ALA A 302 -18.74 7.78 1.30
C ALA A 302 -17.69 6.66 1.39
N HIS A 303 -16.41 7.00 1.57
CA HIS A 303 -15.36 5.99 1.80
C HIS A 303 -15.66 5.10 2.99
N LEU A 304 -15.92 5.70 4.15
CA LEU A 304 -16.07 4.98 5.40
C LEU A 304 -17.30 4.07 5.35
N ILE A 305 -18.40 4.52 4.75
CA ILE A 305 -19.59 3.69 4.55
C ILE A 305 -19.25 2.47 3.69
N ALA A 306 -18.55 2.65 2.57
CA ALA A 306 -18.13 1.54 1.71
C ALA A 306 -17.14 0.61 2.43
N ARG A 307 -16.20 1.16 3.19
CA ARG A 307 -15.21 0.39 3.97
C ARG A 307 -15.85 -0.42 5.10
N SER A 308 -16.96 0.04 5.67
CA SER A 308 -17.69 -0.71 6.70
C SER A 308 -18.17 -2.08 6.20
N VAL A 309 -18.37 -2.25 4.89
CA VAL A 309 -18.68 -3.56 4.29
C VAL A 309 -17.47 -4.51 4.36
N THR A 310 -16.28 -4.02 3.99
CA THR A 310 -15.08 -4.86 3.85
C THR A 310 -14.28 -5.02 5.14
N LYS A 311 -14.45 -4.13 6.11
CA LYS A 311 -13.68 -4.11 7.37
C LYS A 311 -14.51 -4.37 8.62
N GLU A 312 -15.81 -4.10 8.58
CA GLU A 312 -16.70 -4.21 9.74
C GLU A 312 -17.87 -5.17 9.47
N ASP A 313 -17.78 -5.95 8.39
CA ASP A 313 -18.75 -6.97 7.97
C ASP A 313 -20.19 -6.47 7.80
N ARG A 314 -20.38 -5.16 7.59
CA ARG A 314 -21.71 -4.57 7.44
C ARG A 314 -22.26 -4.76 6.02
N ARG A 315 -22.59 -5.99 5.66
CA ARG A 315 -22.95 -6.39 4.27
C ARG A 315 -24.38 -6.07 3.87
N GLN A 316 -25.26 -5.79 4.83
CA GLN A 316 -26.65 -5.44 4.52
C GLN A 316 -26.71 -4.17 3.68
N SER A 317 -27.39 -4.29 2.53
CA SER A 317 -27.61 -3.18 1.60
C SER A 317 -28.84 -2.40 2.02
N TYR A 318 -28.78 -1.07 1.92
CA TYR A 318 -29.88 -0.19 2.28
C TYR A 318 -29.73 1.19 1.63
N VAL A 319 -30.84 1.93 1.61
CA VAL A 319 -30.89 3.37 1.35
C VAL A 319 -31.58 4.02 2.56
N ALA A 320 -31.03 5.10 3.08
CA ALA A 320 -31.59 5.81 4.23
C ALA A 320 -31.51 7.32 4.03
N THR A 321 -32.47 8.06 4.62
CA THR A 321 -32.44 9.51 4.69
C THR A 321 -31.44 9.98 5.76
N GLY A 322 -30.87 11.18 5.58
CA GLY A 322 -29.86 11.70 6.48
C GLY A 322 -28.51 10.98 6.38
N PHE A 323 -27.59 11.30 7.30
CA PHE A 323 -26.31 10.60 7.46
C PHE A 323 -26.41 9.42 8.42
N PRO A 324 -25.52 8.41 8.31
CA PRO A 324 -25.47 7.35 9.31
C PRO A 324 -24.98 7.88 10.66
N LEU A 325 -25.69 7.56 11.74
CA LEU A 325 -25.41 8.09 13.09
C LEU A 325 -23.97 7.85 13.58
N TRP A 326 -23.34 6.75 13.17
CA TRP A 326 -21.96 6.43 13.54
C TRP A 326 -20.91 7.30 12.81
N LEU A 327 -21.34 8.13 11.85
CA LEU A 327 -20.53 9.18 11.19
C LEU A 327 -21.06 10.59 11.49
N LYS A 328 -21.91 10.76 12.51
CA LYS A 328 -22.54 12.04 12.85
C LYS A 328 -21.54 13.20 12.92
N HIS A 329 -20.48 13.04 13.73
CA HIS A 329 -19.45 14.07 13.91
C HIS A 329 -18.79 14.49 12.58
N LEU A 330 -18.52 13.54 11.67
CA LEU A 330 -17.91 13.85 10.38
C LEU A 330 -18.82 14.75 9.54
N PHE A 331 -20.09 14.36 9.39
CA PHE A 331 -21.02 15.09 8.54
C PHE A 331 -21.43 16.45 9.13
N GLU A 332 -21.59 16.54 10.46
CA GLU A 332 -21.85 17.82 11.14
C GLU A 332 -20.66 18.78 11.02
N GLU A 333 -19.43 18.30 11.19
CA GLU A 333 -18.23 19.12 10.98
C GLU A 333 -18.15 19.63 9.53
N GLU A 334 -18.42 18.77 8.54
CA GLU A 334 -18.41 19.16 7.13
C GLU A 334 -19.54 20.13 6.75
N SER A 335 -20.73 19.98 7.35
CA SER A 335 -21.86 20.92 7.15
C SER A 335 -21.63 22.26 7.83
N SER A 336 -20.96 22.30 9.00
CA SER A 336 -20.70 23.56 9.73
C SER A 336 -19.66 24.48 9.07
N ILE A 337 -18.94 23.98 8.07
CA ILE A 337 -17.89 24.68 7.32
C ILE A 337 -18.38 25.15 5.94
N ALA A 338 -19.52 24.61 5.49
CA ALA A 338 -20.25 25.01 4.28
C ALA A 338 -21.06 26.28 4.55
#